data_AF-A0A7I7NVH0-F1
#
_entry.id   AF-A0A7I7NVH0-F1
#
_cell.length_a   1.000
_cell.length_b   1.000
_cell.length_c   1.000
_cell.angle_alpha   90.00
_cell.angle_beta   90.00
_cell.angle_gamma   90.00
#
_symmetry.space_group_name_H-M   'P 1'
#
loop_
_entity.id
_entity.type
_entity.pdbx_description
1 polymer ?
#
loop_
_entity_poly.entity_id
_entity_poly.type
_entity_poly.pdbx_seq_one_letter_code
_entity_poly.pdbx_strand_id
1 'polypeptide(L)' 'MPAREQLGALVQRVRPALESLGEYDRVTSELDRVAAQGNGAIRQLRAWRERGEVMDVIEAAAAATLS' A
#
# COMPACT_ATOMS: atom_id res chain seq x y z
N MET A 1 -16.41 -6.38 9.98
CA MET A 1 -16.02 -5.19 9.19
C MET A 1 -14.79 -5.54 8.38
N PRO A 2 -14.86 -5.52 7.04
CA PRO A 2 -13.69 -5.68 6.18
C PRO A 2 -12.59 -4.66 6.50
N ALA A 3 -11.32 -5.02 6.32
CA ALA A 3 -10.20 -4.14 6.65
C ALA A 3 -10.28 -2.77 5.95
N ARG A 4 -10.76 -2.72 4.69
CA ARG A 4 -10.93 -1.47 3.94
C ARG A 4 -11.91 -0.50 4.61
N GLU A 5 -13.01 -1.02 5.14
CA GLU A 5 -14.04 -0.19 5.78
C GLU A 5 -13.50 0.41 7.09
N GLN A 6 -12.76 -0.38 7.87
CA GLN A 6 -12.12 0.10 9.09
C GLN A 6 -11.03 1.16 8.83
N LEU A 7 -10.23 0.96 7.78
CA LEU A 7 -9.22 1.95 7.37
C LEU A 7 -9.88 3.24 6.86
N GLY A 8 -10.99 3.13 6.11
CA GLY A 8 -11.79 4.29 5.72
C GLY A 8 -12.32 5.07 6.92
N ALA A 9 -12.87 4.36 7.92
CA ALA A 9 -13.33 4.97 9.16
C ALA A 9 -12.20 5.67 9.94
N LEU A 10 -11.01 5.06 9.98
CA LEU A 10 -9.81 5.67 10.58
C LEU A 10 -9.42 6.96 9.86
N VAL A 11 -9.36 6.95 8.53
CA VAL A 11 -9.03 8.14 7.73
C VAL A 11 -10.03 9.26 7.97
N GLN A 12 -11.32 8.95 8.05
CA GLN A 12 -12.34 9.95 8.41
C GLN A 12 -12.15 10.50 9.82
N ARG A 13 -11.77 9.65 10.78
CA ARG A 13 -11.49 10.08 12.16
C ARG A 13 -10.32 11.04 12.25
N VAL A 14 -9.26 10.84 11.46
CA VAL A 14 -8.05 11.68 11.48
C VAL A 14 -8.06 12.80 10.46
N ARG A 15 -9.15 12.96 9.70
CA ARG A 15 -9.28 13.93 8.60
C ARG A 15 -8.83 15.36 8.99
N PRO A 16 -9.24 15.95 10.13
CA PRO A 16 -8.80 17.30 10.47
C PRO A 16 -7.27 17.46 10.57
N ALA A 17 -6.58 16.44 11.10
CA ALA A 17 -5.12 16.45 11.18
C ALA A 17 -4.50 16.29 9.78
N LEU A 18 -5.04 15.41 8.94
CA LEU A 18 -4.57 15.25 7.56
C LEU A 18 -4.80 16.51 6.73
N GLU A 19 -5.92 17.20 6.88
CA GLU A 19 -6.21 18.48 6.21
C GLU A 19 -5.26 19.58 6.69
N SER A 20 -4.96 19.66 8.00
CA SER A 20 -3.98 20.63 8.52
C SER A 20 -2.56 20.43 7.98
N LEU A 21 -2.23 19.20 7.57
CA LEU A 21 -0.95 18.83 6.99
C LEU A 21 -0.97 18.87 5.45
N GLY A 22 -2.13 19.04 4.82
CA GLY A 22 -2.29 18.93 3.37
C GLY A 22 -2.15 17.49 2.84
N GLU A 23 -2.27 16.47 3.68
CA GLU A 23 -1.98 15.07 3.35
C GLU A 23 -3.25 14.22 3.08
N TYR A 24 -4.45 14.79 3.21
CA TYR A 24 -5.70 14.04 3.10
C TYR A 24 -5.86 13.33 1.75
N ASP A 25 -5.66 14.06 0.66
CA ASP A 25 -5.80 13.53 -0.70
C ASP A 25 -4.77 12.42 -0.97
N ARG A 26 -3.52 12.62 -0.52
CA ARG A 26 -2.46 11.62 -0.65
C ARG A 26 -2.78 10.34 0.13
N VAL A 27 -3.25 10.45 1.37
CA VAL A 27 -3.58 9.29 2.19
C VAL A 27 -4.75 8.51 1.61
N THR A 28 -5.79 9.20 1.16
CA THR A 28 -6.95 8.56 0.52
C THR A 28 -6.56 7.88 -0.80
N SER A 29 -5.77 8.54 -1.65
CA SER A 29 -5.28 7.94 -2.89
C SER A 29 -4.40 6.71 -2.65
N GLU A 30 -3.52 6.77 -1.65
CA GLU A 30 -2.67 5.62 -1.30
C GLU A 30 -3.48 4.46 -0.73
N LEU A 31 -4.50 4.73 0.08
CA LEU A 31 -5.38 3.68 0.60
C LEU A 31 -6.14 2.98 -0.53
N ASP A 32 -6.68 3.73 -1.49
CA ASP A 32 -7.34 3.15 -2.66
C ASP A 32 -6.38 2.35 -3.54
N ARG A 33 -5.16 2.86 -3.75
CA ARG A 33 -4.10 2.16 -4.50
C ARG A 33 -3.75 0.83 -3.84
N VAL A 34 -3.52 0.81 -2.52
CA VAL A 34 -3.19 -0.42 -1.79
C VAL A 34 -4.37 -1.39 -1.79
N ALA A 35 -5.60 -0.91 -1.68
CA ALA A 35 -6.80 -1.75 -1.75
C ALA A 35 -6.96 -2.43 -3.12
N ALA A 36 -6.64 -1.72 -4.21
CA ALA A 36 -6.76 -2.24 -5.57
C ALA A 36 -5.57 -3.14 -5.97
N GLN A 37 -4.34 -2.76 -5.62
CA GLN A 37 -3.12 -3.37 -6.16
C GLN A 37 -2.46 -4.34 -5.17
N GLY A 38 -2.80 -4.24 -3.89
CA GLY A 38 -2.12 -4.91 -2.79
C GLY A 38 -0.90 -4.14 -2.28
N ASN A 39 -0.47 -4.50 -1.08
CA ASN A 39 0.70 -3.90 -0.42
C ASN A 39 2.03 -4.55 -0.87
N GLY A 40 3.14 -4.09 -0.29
CA GLY A 40 4.47 -4.63 -0.56
C GLY A 40 4.55 -6.14 -0.36
N ALA A 41 3.96 -6.68 0.71
CA ALA A 41 3.95 -8.11 0.98
C ALA A 41 3.22 -8.92 -0.10
N ILE A 42 2.09 -8.44 -0.61
CA ILE A 42 1.38 -9.09 -1.73
C ILE A 42 2.25 -9.11 -2.99
N ARG A 43 2.93 -7.99 -3.30
CA ARG A 43 3.84 -7.92 -4.45
C ARG A 43 5.04 -8.85 -4.30
N GLN A 44 5.65 -8.88 -3.12
CA GLN A 44 6.76 -9.76 -2.78
C GLN A 44 6.35 -11.25 -2.84
N LEU A 45 5.17 -11.60 -2.35
CA LEU A 45 4.64 -12.96 -2.45
C LEU A 45 4.37 -13.37 -3.90
N ARG A 46 3.92 -12.45 -4.75
CA ARG A 46 3.78 -12.70 -6.20
C ARG A 46 5.14 -13.00 -6.83
N ALA A 47 6.16 -12.16 -6.59
CA ALA A 47 7.51 -12.38 -7.09
C ALA A 47 8.09 -13.73 -6.62
N TRP A 48 7.95 -14.05 -5.32
CA TRP A 48 8.37 -15.34 -4.78
C TRP A 48 7.69 -16.52 -5.47
N ARG A 49 6.41 -16.42 -5.83
CA ARG A 49 5.66 -17.52 -6.46
C ARG A 49 6.07 -17.81 -7.91
N GLU A 50 6.87 -16.94 -8.53
CA GLU A 50 7.34 -17.15 -9.90
C GLU A 50 8.37 -18.29 -9.99
N ARG A 51 9.42 -18.25 -9.17
CA ARG A 51 10.44 -19.33 -9.11
C ARG A 51 10.71 -19.90 -7.73
N GLY A 52 10.21 -19.28 -6.67
CA GLY A 52 10.55 -19.64 -5.29
C GLY A 52 11.94 -19.16 -4.88
N GLU A 53 12.48 -18.13 -5.54
CA GLU A 53 13.82 -17.62 -5.28
C GLU A 53 13.76 -16.26 -4.58
N VAL A 54 14.58 -16.08 -3.54
CA VAL A 54 14.61 -14.81 -2.78
C VAL A 54 15.10 -13.65 -3.65
N MET A 55 15.91 -13.94 -4.67
CA MET A 55 16.41 -12.95 -5.61
C MET A 55 15.29 -12.27 -6.40
N ASP A 56 14.20 -12.99 -6.72
CA ASP A 56 13.03 -12.43 -7.41
C ASP A 56 12.36 -11.34 -6.56
N VAL A 57 12.31 -11.57 -5.25
CA VAL A 57 11.76 -10.62 -4.28
C VAL A 57 12.65 -9.38 -4.16
N ILE A 58 13.97 -9.58 -4.12
CA ILE A 58 14.95 -8.50 -4.04
C ILE A 58 14.92 -7.64 -5.31
N GLU A 59 14.90 -8.27 -6.48
CA GLU A 59 14.84 -7.58 -7.78
C GLU A 59 13.55 -6.75 -7.91
N ALA A 60 12.39 -7.35 -7.57
CA ALA A 60 11.12 -6.64 -7.58
C ALA A 60 11.09 -5.45 -6.59
N ALA A 61 11.70 -5.59 -5.41
CA ALA A 61 11.79 -4.51 -4.43
C ALA A 61 12.73 -3.38 -4.87
N ALA A 62 13.87 -3.72 -5.49
CA ALA A 62 14.81 -2.74 -6.03
C ALA A 62 14.16 -1.94 -7.17
N ALA A 63 13.50 -2.61 -8.12
CA ALA A 63 12.79 -1.97 -9.22
C ALA A 63 11.72 -0.97 -8.73
N ALA A 64 10.94 -1.34 -7.70
CA ALA A 64 9.91 -0.47 -7.12
C ALA A 64 10.48 0.72 -6.31
N THR A 65 11.77 0.72 -5.96
CA THR A 65 12.44 1.81 -5.24
C THR A 65 13.07 2.82 -6.19
N LEU A 66 13.47 2.37 -7.39
CA LEU A 66 14.11 3.21 -8.40
C LEU A 66 13.12 3.95 -9.31
N SER A 67 11.82 3.68 -9.19
CA SER A 67 10.72 4.33 -9.92
C SER A 67 10.14 5.52 -9.17
#